data_AF-A0A4R6C707-F1
#
_entry.id   AF-A0A4R6C707-F1
#
_cell.length_a   1.000
_cell.length_b   1.000
_cell.length_c   1.000
_cell.angle_alpha   90.00
_cell.angle_beta   90.00
_cell.angle_gamma   90.00
#
_symmetry.space_group_name_H-M   'P 1'
#
loop_
_entity.id
_entity.type
_entity.pdbx_description
1 polymer ?
#
loop_
_entity_poly.entity_id
_entity_poly.type
_entity_poly.pdbx_seq_one_letter_code
_entity_poly.pdbx_strand_id
1 'polypeptide(L)'
;MEAWSVLTKVIDGEEKIVKAGLNLVVDDDYNRAIIVDEVKARQSEKLEIKDGVVSVKTDATLLSLEELNNKTKLKEIIPVKLKSEIEEGSNGSK
;
A
#
# COMPACT_ATOMS: atom_id res chain seq x y z
N MET A 1 12.35 4.00 -8.49
CA MET A 1 11.48 5.02 -7.86
C MET A 1 10.19 4.31 -7.55
N GLU A 2 9.81 4.25 -6.28
CA GLU A 2 8.54 3.63 -5.86
C GLU A 2 7.39 4.54 -6.27
N ALA A 3 6.47 4.02 -7.09
CA ALA A 3 5.36 4.80 -7.61
C ALA A 3 4.08 4.45 -6.83
N TRP A 4 3.61 5.43 -6.05
CA TRP A 4 2.31 5.37 -5.39
C TRP A 4 1.26 5.98 -6.32
N SER A 5 0.12 5.31 -6.45
CA SER A 5 -0.94 5.77 -7.32
C SER A 5 -2.32 5.49 -6.77
N VAL A 6 -3.29 6.24 -7.30
CA VAL A 6 -4.71 5.92 -7.20
C VAL A 6 -5.23 5.58 -8.61
N LEU A 7 -6.06 4.55 -8.70
CA LEU A 7 -6.75 4.15 -9.93
C LEU A 7 -8.22 4.56 -9.83
N THR A 8 -8.74 5.17 -10.88
CA THR A 8 -10.10 5.69 -10.92
C THR A 8 -10.98 4.97 -11.93
N LYS A 9 -12.28 4.91 -11.64
CA LYS A 9 -13.35 4.49 -12.56
C LYS A 9 -14.46 5.54 -12.58
N VAL A 10 -15.08 5.72 -13.74
CA VAL A 10 -16.34 6.47 -13.86
C VAL A 10 -17.49 5.53 -13.51
N ILE A 11 -18.20 5.82 -12.44
CA ILE A 11 -19.33 5.05 -11.93
C ILE A 11 -20.49 6.03 -11.73
N ASP A 12 -21.61 5.78 -12.40
CA ASP A 12 -22.80 6.64 -12.38
C ASP A 12 -22.53 8.09 -12.82
N GLY A 13 -21.60 8.27 -13.77
CA GLY A 13 -21.22 9.59 -14.28
C GLY A 13 -20.23 10.35 -13.40
N GLU A 14 -19.85 9.79 -12.25
CA GLU A 14 -18.88 10.38 -11.31
C GLU A 14 -17.56 9.61 -11.33
N GLU A 15 -16.44 10.33 -11.23
CA GLU A 15 -15.14 9.70 -11.13
C GLU A 15 -14.81 9.31 -9.68
N LYS A 16 -14.59 8.02 -9.45
CA LYS A 16 -14.36 7.44 -8.12
C LYS A 16 -12.99 6.77 -8.07
N ILE A 17 -12.29 6.96 -6.96
CA ILE A 17 -11.07 6.19 -6.64
C ILE A 17 -11.50 4.79 -6.21
N VAL A 18 -11.00 3.76 -6.89
CA VAL A 18 -11.38 2.36 -6.67
C VAL A 18 -10.23 1.51 -6.14
N LYS A 19 -8.98 1.91 -6.40
CA LYS A 19 -7.78 1.21 -5.90
C LYS A 19 -6.70 2.24 -5.63
N ALA A 20 -5.84 1.97 -4.64
CA ALA A 20 -4.69 2.80 -4.33
C ALA A 20 -3.58 1.96 -3.72
N GLY A 21 -2.32 2.34 -3.94
CA GLY A 21 -1.20 1.61 -3.36
C GLY A 21 0.12 1.81 -4.09
N LEU A 22 1.12 1.07 -3.64
CA LEU A 22 2.47 1.03 -4.20
C LEU A 22 2.54 -0.01 -5.32
N ASN A 23 3.14 0.38 -6.45
CA ASN A 23 3.44 -0.52 -7.56
C ASN A 23 2.22 -1.37 -7.97
N LEU A 24 1.05 -0.73 -8.06
CA LEU A 24 -0.19 -1.41 -8.42
C LEU A 24 -0.06 -2.07 -9.78
N VAL A 25 -0.35 -3.38 -9.82
CA VAL A 25 -0.57 -4.10 -11.06
C VAL A 25 -2.01 -3.85 -11.50
N VAL A 26 -2.17 -3.41 -12.74
CA VAL A 26 -3.46 -3.19 -13.39
C VAL A 26 -4.03 -4.54 -13.79
N ASP A 27 -5.10 -4.95 -13.11
CA ASP A 27 -5.79 -6.23 -13.27
C ASP A 27 -7.19 -6.10 -13.91
N ASP A 28 -7.60 -4.87 -14.19
CA ASP A 28 -8.93 -4.49 -14.69
C ASP A 28 -8.79 -3.19 -15.51
N ASP A 29 -9.82 -2.82 -16.26
CA ASP A 29 -9.84 -1.58 -17.04
C ASP A 29 -10.17 -0.40 -16.14
N TYR A 30 -9.19 0.46 -15.88
CA TYR A 30 -9.37 1.71 -15.14
C TYR A 30 -9.37 2.90 -16.10
N ASN A 31 -10.10 3.95 -15.75
CA ASN A 31 -10.15 5.16 -16.59
C ASN A 31 -8.84 5.95 -16.50
N ARG A 32 -8.27 6.10 -15.29
CA ARG A 32 -7.00 6.79 -15.09
C ARG A 32 -6.19 6.18 -13.94
N ALA A 33 -4.87 6.33 -14.05
CA ALA A 33 -3.93 6.14 -12.96
C ALA A 33 -3.31 7.50 -12.64
N ILE A 34 -3.42 7.94 -11.38
CA ILE A 34 -2.90 9.24 -10.94
C ILE A 34 -1.80 9.01 -9.92
N ILE A 35 -0.61 9.54 -10.20
CA ILE A 35 0.55 9.44 -9.28
C ILE A 35 0.33 10.35 -8.09
N VAL A 36 0.51 9.81 -6.90
CA VAL A 36 0.36 10.51 -5.63
C VAL A 36 1.52 10.18 -4.69
N ASP A 37 1.58 10.87 -3.55
CA ASP A 37 2.45 10.48 -2.45
C ASP A 37 1.88 9.29 -1.65
N GLU A 38 2.74 8.67 -0.86
CA GLU A 38 2.38 7.52 0.00
C GLU A 38 1.26 7.86 1.00
N VAL A 39 1.27 9.08 1.56
CA VAL A 39 0.30 9.54 2.56
C VAL A 39 -1.11 9.51 1.98
N LYS A 40 -1.27 9.98 0.74
CA LYS A 40 -2.53 9.96 0.00
C LYS A 40 -2.92 8.54 -0.39
N ALA A 41 -2.03 7.77 -0.98
CA ALA A 41 -2.36 6.42 -1.44
C ALA A 41 -2.83 5.51 -0.29
N ARG A 42 -2.19 5.58 0.88
CA ARG A 42 -2.56 4.79 2.08
C ARG A 42 -3.87 5.24 2.74
N GLN A 43 -4.41 6.41 2.38
CA GLN A 43 -5.63 7.00 2.94
C GLN A 43 -6.61 7.39 1.82
N SER A 44 -6.64 6.60 0.74
CA SER A 44 -7.42 6.91 -0.46
C SER A 44 -8.91 7.10 -0.22
N GLU A 45 -9.46 6.52 0.84
CA GLU A 45 -10.86 6.69 1.27
C GLU A 45 -11.20 8.14 1.67
N LYS A 46 -10.18 8.94 2.03
CA LYS A 46 -10.27 10.35 2.39
C LYS A 46 -10.12 11.29 1.20
N LEU A 47 -9.87 10.74 0.02
CA LEU A 47 -9.63 11.50 -1.20
C LEU A 47 -10.86 11.52 -2.09
N GLU A 48 -10.91 12.52 -2.97
CA GLU A 48 -11.90 12.69 -4.02
C GLU A 48 -11.21 13.23 -5.28
N ILE A 49 -11.88 13.08 -6.42
CA ILE A 49 -11.43 13.67 -7.68
C ILE A 49 -12.27 14.92 -7.96
N LYS A 50 -11.61 16.07 -8.05
CA LYS A 50 -12.21 17.36 -8.41
C LYS A 50 -11.52 17.87 -9.66
N ASP A 51 -12.28 18.03 -10.75
CA ASP A 51 -11.78 18.53 -12.05
C ASP A 51 -10.53 17.79 -12.55
N GLY A 52 -10.47 16.48 -12.28
CA GLY A 52 -9.35 15.62 -12.65
C GLY A 52 -8.14 15.65 -11.71
N VAL A 53 -8.23 16.36 -10.59
CA VAL A 53 -7.17 16.48 -9.58
C VAL A 53 -7.58 15.74 -8.31
N VAL A 54 -6.64 14.96 -7.76
CA VAL A 54 -6.81 14.30 -6.45
C VAL A 54 -6.79 15.36 -5.35
N SER A 55 -7.89 15.46 -4.63
CA SER A 55 -8.08 16.38 -3.50
C SER A 55 -8.46 15.62 -2.23
N VAL A 56 -8.19 16.22 -1.07
CA VAL A 56 -8.68 15.70 0.21
C VAL A 56 -10.12 16.18 0.39
N LYS A 57 -11.02 15.27 0.79
CA LYS A 57 -12.41 15.61 1.09
C LYS A 57 -12.47 16.72 2.15
N THR A 58 -13.42 17.65 2.02
CA THR A 58 -13.53 18.84 2.89
C THR A 58 -13.46 18.53 4.39
N ASP A 59 -14.08 17.43 4.83
CA ASP A 59 -14.15 17.06 6.25
C ASP A 59 -13.07 16.04 6.69
N ALA A 60 -12.09 15.76 5.83
CA ALA A 60 -11.06 14.77 6.08
C ALA A 60 -9.71 15.42 6.41
N THR A 61 -9.00 14.85 7.38
CA THR A 61 -7.60 15.17 7.67
C THR A 61 -6.73 13.95 7.42
N LEU A 62 -5.66 14.13 6.67
CA LEU A 62 -4.67 13.09 6.43
C LEU A 62 -3.77 12.96 7.66
N LEU A 63 -3.54 11.72 8.07
CA LEU A 63 -2.51 11.39 9.05
C LEU A 63 -1.13 11.52 8.41
N SER A 64 -0.13 11.81 9.23
CA SER A 64 1.28 11.72 8.85
C SER A 64 1.71 10.27 8.60
N LEU A 65 2.87 10.08 7.95
CA LEU A 65 3.45 8.75 7.74
C LEU A 65 3.75 8.03 9.07
N GLU A 66 4.22 8.75 10.09
CA GLU A 66 4.51 8.18 11.41
C GLU A 66 3.24 7.61 12.05
N GLU A 67 2.15 8.39 12.05
CA GLU A 67 0.85 7.96 12.56
C GLU A 67 0.30 6.77 11.78
N LEU A 68 0.46 6.76 10.45
CA LEU A 68 0.09 5.63 9.61
C LEU A 68 0.89 4.38 9.96
N ASN A 69 2.21 4.48 10.07
CA ASN A 69 3.08 3.35 10.40
C ASN A 69 2.73 2.76 11.78
N ASN A 70 2.45 3.62 12.77
CA ASN A 70 2.04 3.22 14.10
C ASN A 70 0.67 2.54 14.13
N LYS A 71 -0.31 3.03 13.34
CA LYS A 71 -1.64 2.40 13.22
C LYS A 71 -1.60 1.07 12.50
N THR A 72 -0.77 0.98 11.45
CA THR A 72 -0.75 -0.20 10.60
C THR A 72 -0.07 -1.37 11.28
N LYS A 73 0.69 -1.16 12.39
CA LYS A 73 1.55 -2.15 13.08
C LYS A 73 1.83 -3.31 12.13
N LEU A 74 2.61 -3.03 11.08
CA LEU A 74 3.29 -4.09 10.34
C LEU A 74 3.95 -4.89 11.45
N LYS A 75 3.34 -6.01 11.86
CA LYS A 75 3.87 -6.87 12.91
C LYS A 75 5.32 -7.03 12.50
N GLU A 76 6.23 -6.57 13.36
CA GLU A 76 7.65 -6.74 13.16
C GLU A 76 7.80 -8.14 12.59
N ILE A 77 8.29 -8.22 11.34
CA ILE A 77 8.52 -9.51 10.71
C ILE A 77 9.58 -10.12 11.60
N ILE A 78 9.16 -10.93 12.57
CA ILE A 78 10.08 -11.60 13.47
C ILE A 78 10.93 -12.40 12.52
N PRO A 79 12.24 -12.11 12.39
CA PRO A 79 13.06 -12.93 11.53
C PRO A 79 12.93 -14.34 12.08
N VAL A 80 12.34 -15.23 11.29
CA VAL A 80 12.33 -16.65 11.61
C VAL A 80 13.80 -17.00 11.72
N LYS A 81 14.29 -17.26 12.95
CA LYS A 81 15.57 -17.91 13.13
C LYS A 81 15.44 -19.25 12.42
N LEU A 82 15.89 -19.28 11.17
CA LEU A 82 16.20 -20.53 10.49
C LEU A 82 17.18 -21.22 11.45
N LYS A 83 16.71 -22.31 12.08
CA LYS A 83 17.62 -23.19 12.79
C LYS A 83 18.63 -23.62 11.73
N SER A 84 19.85 -23.12 11.83
CA SER A 84 20.98 -23.69 11.12
C SER A 84 20.96 -25.17 11.47
N GLU A 85 20.73 -26.01 10.48
CA GLU A 85 21.10 -27.41 10.55
C GLU A 85 22.59 -27.41 10.82
N ILE A 86 22.94 -27.65 12.08
CA ILE A 86 24.31 -28.00 12.44
C ILE A 86 24.45 -29.42 11.92
N GLU A 87 25.23 -29.55 10.85
CA GLU A 87 25.90 -30.79 10.48
C GLU A 87 26.62 -31.33 11.73
N GLU A 88 26.07 -32.36 12.37
CA GLU A 88 26.86 -33.26 13.19
C GLU A 88 27.21 -34.48 12.34
N GLY A 89 28.33 -34.35 11.63
CA GLY A 89 29.15 -35.51 11.32
C GLY A 89 29.86 -36.01 12.58
N SER A 90 29.97 -37.35 12.64
CA SER A 90 30.97 -38.12 13.41
C SER A 90 30.65 -38.50 14.87
N ASN A 91 30.19 -39.74 15.08
CA ASN A 91 31.02 -40.87 15.55
C ASN A 91 30.15 -42.04 16.03
N GLY A 92 30.23 -43.17 15.32
CA GLY A 92 29.66 -44.44 15.75
C GLY A 92 30.70 -45.55 15.58
N SER A 93 31.59 -45.68 16.55
CA SER A 93 32.48 -46.84 16.69
C SER A 93 31.65 -48.10 16.93
N LYS A 94 31.90 -49.14 16.13
CA LYS A 94 32.04 -50.53 16.60
C LYS A 94 32.72 -51.39 15.54
#